data_AF-T1H9Q7-F1
#
_entry.id   AF-T1H9Q7-F1
#
_cell.length_a   1.000
_cell.length_b   1.000
_cell.length_c   1.000
_cell.angle_alpha   90.00
_cell.angle_beta   90.00
_cell.angle_gamma   90.00
#
_symmetry.space_group_name_H-M   'P 1'
#
loop_
_entity.id
_entity.type
_entity.pdbx_description
1 polymer ?
#
loop_
_entity_poly.entity_id
_entity_poly.type
_entity_poly.pdbx_seq_one_letter_code
_entity_poly.pdbx_strand_id
1 'polypeptide(L)'
;MEHVISLAGGIPFDALFDFEGLSIATQQAITEQPKSAFQYGLTEGSPLLRERICALCAERGVTADAEEVMVTAGSQQALDLVMRAIVNPGDVFVVERPTYLAALQTLELAEASIMSVSSDSDGMVVEELAELLKTQRIKGVYV
;
A
#
# COMPACT_ATOMS: atom_id res chain seq x y z
N MET A 1 18.21 -12.84 23.37
CA MET A 1 19.01 -11.64 23.69
C MET A 1 18.27 -10.88 24.79
N GLU A 2 18.48 -11.21 26.06
CA GLU A 2 17.76 -10.57 27.19
C GLU A 2 18.30 -9.16 27.55
N HIS A 3 19.30 -8.65 26.83
CA HIS A 3 19.96 -7.37 27.10
C HIS A 3 20.02 -6.44 25.88
N VAL A 4 19.18 -6.67 24.87
CA VAL A 4 19.12 -5.84 23.66
C VAL A 4 17.79 -5.12 23.59
N ILE A 5 17.83 -3.79 23.53
CA ILE A 5 16.68 -2.97 23.16
C ILE A 5 16.68 -2.88 21.63
N SER A 6 15.67 -3.47 20.99
CA SER A 6 15.52 -3.43 19.54
C SER A 6 14.77 -2.16 19.11
N LEU A 7 15.40 -1.33 18.27
CA LEU A 7 14.78 -0.19 17.59
C LEU A 7 14.56 -0.45 16.09
N ALA A 8 14.70 -1.70 15.66
CA ALA A 8 14.67 -2.07 14.24
C ALA A 8 13.28 -2.44 13.70
N GLY A 9 12.33 -2.75 14.58
CA GLY A 9 11.01 -3.24 14.19
C GLY A 9 10.06 -2.12 13.78
N GLY A 10 9.47 -2.23 12.58
CA GLY A 10 8.33 -1.41 12.16
C GLY A 10 6.98 -2.00 12.58
N ILE A 11 6.93 -2.66 13.74
CA ILE A 11 5.74 -3.39 14.23
C ILE A 11 5.07 -2.55 15.32
N PRO A 12 3.75 -2.31 15.24
CA PRO A 12 3.05 -1.51 16.23
C PRO A 12 3.04 -2.18 17.61
N PHE A 13 2.94 -1.35 18.66
CA PHE A 13 2.83 -1.81 20.04
C PHE A 13 1.44 -2.39 20.30
N ASP A 14 1.39 -3.67 20.68
CA ASP A 14 0.17 -4.46 20.82
C ASP A 14 -0.79 -3.97 21.91
N ALA A 15 -0.27 -3.37 22.98
CA ALA A 15 -1.10 -2.81 24.06
C ALA A 15 -1.94 -1.60 23.63
N LEU A 16 -1.69 -1.02 22.45
CA LEU A 16 -2.53 0.04 21.87
C LEU A 16 -3.70 -0.50 21.05
N PHE A 17 -3.80 -1.82 20.87
CA PHE A 17 -4.90 -2.40 20.10
C PHE A 17 -6.20 -2.37 20.89
N ASP A 18 -7.26 -1.90 20.24
CA ASP A 18 -8.62 -1.92 20.79
C ASP A 18 -9.23 -3.33 20.64
N PHE A 19 -8.78 -4.25 21.49
CA PHE A 19 -9.28 -5.63 21.48
C PHE A 19 -10.79 -5.73 21.77
N GLU A 20 -11.32 -4.82 22.58
CA GLU A 20 -12.75 -4.77 22.88
C GLU A 20 -13.55 -4.38 21.63
N GLY A 21 -13.18 -3.28 20.98
CA GLY A 21 -13.81 -2.84 19.73
C GLY A 21 -13.68 -3.85 18.60
N LEU A 22 -12.50 -4.49 18.45
CA LEU A 22 -12.29 -5.56 17.47
C LEU A 22 -13.20 -6.77 17.74
N SER A 23 -13.39 -7.15 19.01
CA SER A 23 -14.28 -8.25 19.38
C SER A 23 -15.74 -7.92 19.06
N ILE A 24 -16.19 -6.72 19.42
CA ILE A 24 -17.55 -6.24 19.13
C ILE A 24 -17.80 -6.22 17.62
N ALA A 25 -16.90 -5.62 16.84
CA ALA A 25 -17.04 -5.51 15.39
C ALA A 25 -17.06 -6.90 14.71
N THR A 26 -16.21 -7.82 15.17
CA THR A 26 -16.18 -9.20 14.66
C THR A 26 -17.49 -9.93 14.95
N GLN A 27 -18.00 -9.80 16.18
CA GLN A 27 -19.27 -10.43 16.57
C GLN A 27 -20.45 -9.86 15.78
N GLN A 28 -20.48 -8.55 15.55
CA GLN A 28 -21.48 -7.90 14.69
C GLN A 28 -21.42 -8.40 13.26
N ALA A 29 -20.24 -8.45 12.64
CA ALA A 29 -20.08 -8.94 11.27
C ALA A 29 -20.61 -10.38 11.11
N ILE A 30 -20.31 -11.25 12.08
CA ILE A 30 -20.75 -12.65 12.09
C ILE A 30 -22.25 -12.78 12.33
N THR A 31 -22.85 -11.96 13.18
CA THR A 31 -24.27 -12.10 13.59
C THR A 31 -25.22 -11.41 12.65
N GLU A 32 -24.88 -10.22 12.16
CA GLU A 32 -25.73 -9.43 11.28
C GLU A 32 -25.62 -9.92 9.83
N GLN A 33 -24.46 -10.41 9.42
CA GLN A 33 -24.22 -10.86 8.05
C GLN A 33 -23.49 -12.22 7.96
N PRO A 34 -23.98 -13.29 8.62
CA PRO A 34 -23.29 -14.58 8.73
C PRO A 34 -22.96 -15.20 7.37
N LYS A 35 -23.84 -15.04 6.37
CA LYS A 35 -23.61 -15.60 5.04
C LYS A 35 -22.51 -14.87 4.29
N SER A 36 -22.50 -13.54 4.27
CA SER A 36 -21.43 -12.78 3.60
C SER A 36 -20.10 -12.90 4.34
N ALA A 37 -20.13 -13.11 5.66
CA ALA A 37 -18.92 -13.30 6.46
C ALA A 37 -18.16 -14.59 6.14
N PHE A 38 -18.85 -15.66 5.70
CA PHE A 38 -18.24 -16.99 5.51
C PHE A 38 -18.39 -17.60 4.11
N GLN A 39 -19.18 -16.99 3.22
CA GLN A 39 -19.33 -17.44 1.83
C GLN A 39 -18.36 -16.68 0.91
N TYR A 40 -18.09 -17.23 -0.27
CA TYR A 40 -17.45 -16.50 -1.35
C TYR A 40 -18.16 -15.15 -1.62
N GLY A 41 -17.35 -14.10 -1.70
CA GLY A 41 -17.78 -12.74 -2.00
C GLY A 41 -17.28 -12.25 -3.36
N LEU A 42 -17.47 -10.95 -3.61
CA LEU A 42 -16.90 -10.26 -4.76
C LEU A 42 -15.38 -10.15 -4.63
N THR A 43 -14.66 -10.30 -5.74
CA THR A 43 -13.19 -10.20 -5.79
C THR A 43 -12.69 -8.84 -5.31
N GLU A 44 -13.43 -7.78 -5.63
CA GLU A 44 -13.11 -6.40 -5.28
C GLU A 44 -13.33 -6.10 -3.78
N GLY A 45 -14.00 -6.99 -3.06
CA GLY A 45 -14.36 -6.84 -1.66
C GLY A 45 -15.84 -6.49 -1.42
N SER A 46 -16.21 -6.44 -0.15
CA SER A 46 -17.58 -6.12 0.29
C SER A 46 -17.99 -4.71 -0.16
N PRO A 47 -19.17 -4.53 -0.80
CA PRO A 47 -19.66 -3.20 -1.19
C PRO A 47 -19.70 -2.20 -0.02
N LEU A 48 -20.19 -2.65 1.14
CA LEU A 48 -20.27 -1.81 2.35
C LEU A 48 -18.88 -1.33 2.80
N LEU A 49 -17.86 -2.20 2.73
CA LEU A 49 -16.50 -1.84 3.09
C LEU A 49 -15.91 -0.82 2.10
N ARG A 50 -16.16 -1.01 0.80
CA ARG A 50 -15.70 -0.10 -0.26
C ARG A 50 -16.29 1.30 -0.09
N GLU A 51 -17.59 1.41 0.21
CA GLU A 51 -18.24 2.69 0.54
C GLU A 51 -17.61 3.38 1.76
N ARG A 52 -17.31 2.61 2.82
CA ARG A 52 -16.66 3.15 4.02
C ARG A 52 -15.22 3.60 3.76
N ILE A 53 -14.49 2.90 2.89
CA ILE A 53 -13.17 3.33 2.44
C ILE A 53 -13.28 4.64 1.65
N CYS A 54 -14.25 4.78 0.73
CA CYS A 54 -14.49 6.05 0.01
C CYS A 54 -14.75 7.22 0.97
N ALA A 55 -15.58 7.01 2.00
CA ALA A 55 -15.84 8.04 3.01
C ALA A 55 -14.56 8.44 3.77
N LEU A 56 -13.74 7.47 4.19
CA LEU A 56 -12.47 7.72 4.86
C LEU A 56 -11.45 8.43 3.95
N CYS A 57 -11.44 8.10 2.66
CA CYS A 57 -10.62 8.76 1.66
C CYS A 57 -11.06 10.21 1.44
N ALA A 58 -12.37 10.48 1.43
CA ALA A 58 -12.92 11.82 1.27
C ALA A 58 -12.49 12.76 2.42
N GLU A 59 -12.38 12.25 3.65
CA GLU A 59 -11.83 12.99 4.80
C GLU A 59 -10.37 13.43 4.58
N ARG A 60 -9.64 12.75 3.69
CA ARG A 60 -8.26 13.05 3.29
C ARG A 60 -8.15 13.75 1.94
N GLY A 61 -9.27 14.20 1.37
CA GLY A 61 -9.32 14.91 0.10
C GLY A 61 -9.26 14.01 -1.15
N VAL A 62 -9.39 12.70 -0.99
CA VAL A 62 -9.43 11.75 -2.11
C VAL A 62 -10.89 11.41 -2.42
N THR A 63 -11.36 11.84 -3.59
CA THR A 63 -12.71 11.49 -4.09
C THR A 63 -12.60 10.25 -4.98
N ALA A 64 -13.35 9.21 -4.66
CA ALA A 64 -13.43 7.97 -5.45
C ALA A 64 -14.81 7.34 -5.30
N ASP A 65 -15.30 6.71 -6.37
CA ASP A 65 -16.51 5.90 -6.32
C ASP A 65 -16.21 4.51 -5.77
N ALA A 66 -17.19 3.88 -5.13
CA ALA A 66 -17.01 2.55 -4.55
C ALA A 66 -16.55 1.53 -5.62
N GLU A 67 -17.02 1.68 -6.86
CA GLU A 67 -16.66 0.84 -8.02
C GLU A 67 -15.17 0.91 -8.39
N GLU A 68 -14.47 2.00 -8.02
CA GLU A 68 -13.04 2.22 -8.28
C GLU A 68 -12.14 1.70 -7.15
N VAL A 69 -12.72 1.28 -6.02
CA VAL A 69 -11.98 0.78 -4.85
C VAL A 69 -11.89 -0.74 -4.89
N MET A 70 -10.70 -1.29 -4.65
CA MET A 70 -10.48 -2.72 -4.45
C MET A 70 -9.88 -2.98 -3.06
N VAL A 71 -10.47 -3.91 -2.31
CA VAL A 71 -9.96 -4.33 -1.00
C VAL A 71 -8.84 -5.35 -1.21
N THR A 72 -7.69 -5.09 -0.60
CA THR A 72 -6.54 -6.00 -0.63
C THR A 72 -6.17 -6.46 0.79
N ALA A 73 -5.40 -7.54 0.88
CA ALA A 73 -4.75 -8.03 2.09
C ALA A 73 -3.54 -7.16 2.47
N GLY A 74 -3.77 -5.84 2.59
CA GLY A 74 -2.76 -4.84 2.91
C GLY A 74 -2.11 -4.20 1.69
N SER A 75 -1.30 -3.17 1.95
CA SER A 75 -0.60 -2.37 0.94
C SER A 75 0.38 -3.18 0.09
N GLN A 76 0.98 -4.24 0.66
CA GLN A 76 1.92 -5.07 -0.08
C GLN A 76 1.26 -5.85 -1.23
N GLN A 77 0.05 -6.39 -1.02
CA GLN A 77 -0.70 -7.02 -2.11
C GLN A 77 -1.15 -6.00 -3.14
N ALA A 78 -1.58 -4.81 -2.70
CA ALA A 78 -1.95 -3.73 -3.63
C ALA A 78 -0.76 -3.36 -4.53
N LEU A 79 0.43 -3.22 -3.95
CA LEU A 79 1.65 -2.92 -4.69
C LEU A 79 2.00 -4.03 -5.70
N ASP A 80 1.96 -5.30 -5.30
CA ASP A 80 2.19 -6.44 -6.20
C ASP A 80 1.20 -6.48 -7.36
N LEU A 81 -0.09 -6.26 -7.11
CA LEU A 81 -1.13 -6.21 -8.15
C LEU A 81 -0.87 -5.06 -9.14
N VAL A 82 -0.55 -3.86 -8.64
CA VAL A 82 -0.24 -2.71 -9.50
C VAL A 82 0.97 -3.01 -10.37
N MET A 83 2.05 -3.53 -9.79
CA MET A 83 3.28 -3.79 -10.54
C MET A 83 3.05 -4.84 -11.62
N ARG A 84 2.37 -5.96 -11.31
CA ARG A 84 2.04 -6.99 -12.31
C ARG A 84 1.12 -6.49 -13.42
N ALA A 85 0.27 -5.51 -13.14
CA ALA A 85 -0.67 -4.98 -14.11
C ALA A 85 -0.01 -4.01 -15.12
N ILE A 86 1.02 -3.25 -14.72
CA ILE A 86 1.52 -2.12 -15.51
C ILE A 86 3.00 -2.20 -15.93
N VAL A 87 3.78 -3.08 -15.29
CA VAL A 87 5.23 -3.17 -15.46
C VAL A 87 5.59 -4.32 -16.40
N ASN A 88 6.47 -4.04 -17.35
CA ASN A 88 7.14 -5.03 -18.19
C ASN A 88 8.61 -5.13 -17.80
N PRO A 89 9.27 -6.28 -18.07
CA PRO A 89 10.71 -6.40 -17.89
C PRO A 89 11.47 -5.26 -18.57
N GLY A 90 12.36 -4.61 -17.82
CA GLY A 90 13.17 -3.48 -18.26
C GLY A 90 12.47 -2.10 -18.19
N ASP A 91 11.18 -2.02 -17.84
CA ASP A 91 10.55 -0.72 -17.56
C ASP A 91 11.28 -0.01 -16.41
N VAL A 92 11.53 1.28 -16.55
CA VAL A 92 12.29 2.06 -15.55
C VAL A 92 11.36 2.64 -14.50
N PHE A 93 11.61 2.33 -13.23
CA PHE A 93 10.97 2.97 -12.08
C PHE A 93 11.96 3.82 -11.31
N VAL A 94 11.51 4.97 -10.82
CA VAL A 94 12.30 5.81 -9.90
C VAL A 94 11.75 5.68 -8.48
N VAL A 95 12.66 5.55 -7.52
CA VAL A 95 12.34 5.53 -6.08
C VAL A 95 13.12 6.61 -5.34
N GLU A 96 12.60 7.01 -4.18
CA GLU A 96 13.33 7.84 -3.22
C GLU A 96 14.54 7.11 -2.58
N ARG A 97 15.47 7.87 -1.99
CA ARG A 97 16.60 7.31 -1.23
C ARG A 97 16.69 8.01 0.13
N PRO A 98 16.37 7.32 1.25
CA PRO A 98 15.94 5.91 1.34
C PRO A 98 14.51 5.66 0.84
N THR A 99 14.14 4.39 0.61
CA THR A 99 12.77 3.98 0.28
C THR A 99 12.37 2.70 1.03
N TYR A 100 11.11 2.27 0.87
CA TYR A 100 10.57 1.06 1.47
C TYR A 100 11.12 -0.21 0.82
N LEU A 101 11.74 -1.09 1.61
CA LEU A 101 12.41 -2.30 1.12
C LEU A 101 11.49 -3.20 0.28
N ALA A 102 10.25 -3.41 0.69
CA ALA A 102 9.36 -4.33 -0.02
C ALA A 102 8.84 -3.75 -1.35
N ALA A 103 8.96 -2.43 -1.56
CA ALA A 103 8.73 -1.83 -2.87
C ALA A 103 9.83 -2.20 -3.86
N LEU A 104 11.11 -2.16 -3.42
CA LEU A 104 12.24 -2.61 -4.23
C LEU A 104 12.07 -4.09 -4.63
N GLN A 105 11.72 -4.95 -3.67
CA GLN A 105 11.49 -6.37 -3.92
C GLN A 105 10.37 -6.61 -4.94
N THR A 106 9.29 -5.82 -4.89
CA THR A 106 8.17 -5.96 -5.82
C THR A 106 8.55 -5.51 -7.23
N LEU A 107 9.33 -4.43 -7.36
CA LEU A 107 9.86 -3.95 -8.64
C LEU A 107 10.86 -4.93 -9.26
N GLU A 108 11.75 -5.50 -8.44
CA GLU A 108 12.69 -6.54 -8.88
C GLU A 108 11.97 -7.80 -9.38
N LEU A 109 10.92 -8.23 -8.68
CA LEU A 109 10.08 -9.36 -9.11
C LEU A 109 9.35 -9.10 -10.44
N ALA A 110 9.05 -7.83 -10.74
CA ALA A 110 8.48 -7.41 -12.02
C ALA A 110 9.57 -7.17 -13.09
N GLU A 111 10.83 -7.48 -12.81
CA GLU A 111 12.00 -7.26 -13.68
C GLU A 111 12.17 -5.79 -14.10
N ALA A 112 11.73 -4.85 -13.27
CA ALA A 112 11.90 -3.42 -13.50
C ALA A 112 13.36 -3.00 -13.32
N SER A 113 13.80 -2.01 -14.10
CA SER A 113 15.05 -1.31 -13.84
C SER A 113 14.81 -0.19 -12.83
N ILE A 114 15.45 -0.28 -11.66
CA ILE A 114 15.24 0.69 -10.57
C ILE A 114 16.32 1.76 -10.62
N MET A 115 15.90 3.01 -10.79
CA MET A 115 16.71 4.20 -10.57
C MET A 115 16.28 4.88 -9.28
N SER A 116 17.15 5.72 -8.71
CA SER A 116 16.86 6.40 -7.45
C SER A 116 17.31 7.83 -7.46
N VAL A 117 16.56 8.66 -6.77
CA VAL A 117 16.85 10.08 -6.51
C VAL A 117 16.96 10.31 -5.01
N SER A 118 17.67 11.34 -4.63
CA SER A 118 17.83 11.73 -3.22
C SER A 118 16.52 12.24 -2.63
N SER A 119 16.39 12.15 -1.31
CA SER A 119 15.34 12.81 -0.54
C SER A 119 15.93 13.75 0.50
N ASP A 120 15.23 14.84 0.81
CA ASP A 120 15.56 15.79 1.87
C ASP A 120 14.44 15.83 2.95
N SER A 121 14.38 16.91 3.75
CA SER A 121 13.37 17.06 4.80
C SER A 121 11.93 17.21 4.28
N ASP A 122 11.78 17.56 3.00
CA ASP A 122 10.50 17.80 2.35
C ASP A 122 10.11 16.66 1.39
N GLY A 123 10.95 15.62 1.26
CA GLY A 123 10.69 14.43 0.45
C GLY A 123 11.66 14.31 -0.74
N MET A 124 11.22 13.70 -1.83
CA MET A 124 11.99 13.58 -3.08
C MET A 124 12.55 14.91 -3.57
N VAL A 125 13.85 14.94 -3.90
CA VAL A 125 14.48 16.06 -4.63
C VAL A 125 14.03 16.02 -6.09
N VAL A 126 12.95 16.74 -6.39
CA VAL A 126 12.28 16.71 -7.70
C VAL A 126 13.15 17.20 -8.86
N GLU A 127 14.16 18.02 -8.59
CA GLU A 127 15.14 18.47 -9.58
C GLU A 127 15.97 17.29 -10.12
N GLU A 128 16.37 16.35 -9.27
CA GLU A 128 17.08 15.14 -9.71
C GLU A 128 16.19 14.28 -10.61
N LEU A 129 14.91 14.13 -10.25
CA LEU A 129 13.92 13.43 -11.08
C LEU A 129 13.75 14.13 -12.44
N ALA A 130 13.69 15.48 -12.45
CA ALA A 130 13.58 16.26 -13.67
C ALA A 130 14.78 16.08 -14.61
N GLU A 131 16.01 15.97 -14.08
CA GLU A 131 17.19 15.65 -14.89
C GLU A 131 17.11 14.22 -15.47
N LEU A 132 16.65 13.24 -14.70
CA LEU A 132 16.45 11.87 -15.20
C LEU A 132 15.43 11.81 -16.34
N LEU A 133 14.31 12.53 -16.21
CA LEU A 133 13.25 12.60 -17.23
C LEU A 133 13.74 13.12 -18.60
N LYS A 134 14.86 13.87 -18.64
CA LYS A 134 15.45 14.35 -19.90
C LYS A 134 16.11 13.24 -20.72
N THR A 135 16.56 12.16 -20.06
CA THR A 135 17.36 11.10 -20.70
C THR A 135 16.76 9.71 -20.59
N GLN A 136 15.81 9.51 -19.67
CA GLN A 136 15.20 8.21 -19.38
C GLN A 136 13.70 8.25 -19.61
N ARG A 137 13.16 7.16 -20.18
CA ARG A 137 11.71 6.94 -20.23
C ARG A 137 11.27 6.25 -18.94
N ILE A 138 10.82 7.04 -17.98
CA ILE A 138 10.35 6.55 -16.68
C ILE A 138 8.90 6.08 -16.80
N LYS A 139 8.61 4.85 -16.35
CA LYS A 139 7.27 4.25 -16.30
C LYS A 139 6.47 4.77 -15.10
N GLY A 140 7.12 4.87 -13.95
CA GLY A 140 6.48 5.23 -12.70
C GLY A 140 7.47 5.68 -11.64
N VAL A 141 6.93 6.32 -10.61
CA VAL A 141 7.67 6.80 -9.45
C VAL A 141 7.01 6.22 -8.21
N TYR A 142 7.79 5.69 -7.28
CA TYR A 142 7.33 5.25 -5.96
C TYR A 142 7.82 6.23 -4.89
N VAL A 143 6.86 6.83 -4.19
CA VAL A 143 7.02 7.79 -3.08
C VAL A 143 6.24 7.32 -1.87
#